data_AF-A0A7C4USS0-F1
#
_entry.id   AF-A0A7C4USS0-F1
#
_cell.length_a   1.000
_cell.length_b   1.000
_cell.length_c   1.000
_cell.angle_alpha   90.00
_cell.angle_beta   90.00
_cell.angle_gamma   90.00
#
_symmetry.space_group_name_H-M   'P 1'
#
loop_
_entity.id
_entity.type
_entity.pdbx_description
1 polymer ?
#
loop_
_entity_poly.entity_id
_entity_poly.type
_entity_poly.pdbx_seq_one_letter_code
_entity_poly.pdbx_strand_id
1 'polypeptide(L)'
;SVSLIRYAGVLIGTTLTSLGGAYLTLAHTNQFVEGITTGRGFIALAVVVFGRWSPKGAFWSSLLFGLFYALQLRLQAIANITIPYQFLQALPYVMTLLTLILLRGRAISPKALGVPYQKSA
;
A
#
# COMPACT_ATOMS: atom_id res chain seq x y z
N SER A 1 14.06 -3.86 26.14
CA SER A 1 13.46 -5.21 26.13
C SER A 1 12.95 -5.54 24.73
N VAL A 2 13.22 -6.73 24.20
CA VAL A 2 12.73 -7.22 22.90
C VAL A 2 11.19 -7.26 22.86
N SER A 3 10.53 -7.51 23.99
CA SER A 3 9.07 -7.53 24.07
C SER A 3 8.46 -6.15 23.78
N LEU A 4 9.07 -5.07 24.28
CA LEU A 4 8.57 -3.71 24.12
C LEU A 4 8.59 -3.26 22.65
N ILE A 5 9.67 -3.56 21.92
CA ILE A 5 9.78 -3.24 20.49
C ILE A 5 8.73 -3.99 19.68
N ARG A 6 8.42 -5.24 20.05
CA ARG A 6 7.40 -6.05 19.38
C ARG A 6 6.00 -5.50 19.61
N TYR A 7 5.64 -5.19 20.86
CA TYR A 7 4.34 -4.59 21.19
C TYR A 7 4.19 -3.22 20.55
N ALA A 8 5.23 -2.39 20.58
CA ALA A 8 5.24 -1.09 19.90
C ALA A 8 5.02 -1.25 18.39
N GLY A 9 5.71 -2.20 17.74
CA GLY A 9 5.55 -2.46 16.31
C GLY A 9 4.12 -2.87 15.93
N VAL A 10 3.48 -3.73 16.73
CA VAL A 10 2.09 -4.12 16.51
C VAL A 10 1.15 -2.95 16.71
N LEU A 11 1.28 -2.19 17.80
CA LEU A 11 0.42 -1.04 18.08
C LEU A 11 0.53 0.05 17.01
N ILE A 12 1.74 0.36 16.57
CA ILE A 12 1.97 1.33 15.49
C ILE A 12 1.38 0.80 14.17
N GLY A 13 1.59 -0.49 13.86
CA GLY A 13 1.08 -1.09 12.63
C GLY A 13 -0.46 -1.12 12.57
N THR A 14 -1.13 -1.51 13.66
CA THR A 14 -2.60 -1.56 13.72
C THR A 14 -3.20 -0.17 13.68
N THR A 15 -2.64 0.80 14.40
CA THR A 15 -3.13 2.19 14.38
C THR A 15 -3.02 2.81 12.99
N LEU A 16 -1.90 2.65 12.27
CA LEU A 16 -1.76 3.13 10.90
C LEU A 16 -2.75 2.45 9.93
N THR A 17 -2.95 1.13 10.08
CA THR A 17 -3.87 0.37 9.22
C THR A 17 -5.32 0.80 9.45
N SER A 18 -5.72 0.98 10.72
CA SER A 18 -7.05 1.47 11.08
C SER A 18 -7.32 2.88 10.57
N LEU A 19 -6.33 3.78 10.61
CA LEU A 19 -6.44 5.13 10.03
C LEU A 19 -6.68 5.08 8.51
N GLY A 20 -6.00 4.16 7.80
CA GLY A 20 -6.25 3.93 6.38
C GLY A 20 -7.68 3.45 6.10
N GLY A 21 -8.22 2.55 6.94
CA GLY A 21 -9.62 2.12 6.86
C GLY A 21 -10.62 3.24 7.11
N ALA A 22 -10.36 4.09 8.12
CA ALA A 22 -11.20 5.26 8.42
C ALA A 22 -11.18 6.30 7.29
N TYR A 23 -10.05 6.47 6.61
CA TYR A 23 -9.95 7.36 5.44
C TYR A 23 -10.88 6.90 4.30
N LEU A 24 -10.97 5.59 4.05
CA LEU A 24 -11.83 5.05 2.99
C LEU A 24 -13.32 5.33 3.23
N THR A 25 -13.77 5.29 4.49
CA THR A 25 -15.18 5.51 4.84
C THR A 25 -15.53 6.99 4.98
N LEU A 26 -14.66 7.78 5.63
CA LEU A 26 -14.94 9.19 5.94
C LEU A 26 -14.56 10.13 4.80
N ALA A 27 -13.38 9.95 4.19
CA ALA A 27 -12.83 10.93 3.25
C ALA A 27 -13.09 10.56 1.79
N HIS A 28 -13.18 9.27 1.45
CA HIS A 28 -13.30 8.86 0.05
C HIS A 28 -14.76 8.87 -0.45
N THR A 29 -15.68 8.28 0.31
CA THR A 29 -17.07 8.08 -0.14
C THR A 29 -18.09 8.73 0.80
N ASN A 30 -17.65 9.17 1.99
CA ASN A 30 -18.49 9.67 3.11
C ASN A 30 -19.69 8.77 3.45
N GLN A 31 -19.63 7.52 2.99
CA GLN A 31 -20.66 6.49 3.07
C GLN A 31 -19.95 5.14 3.11
N PHE A 32 -20.53 4.19 3.83
CA PHE A 32 -20.07 2.81 3.82
C PHE A 32 -20.81 2.06 2.70
N VAL A 33 -20.09 1.73 1.63
CA VAL A 33 -20.57 0.97 0.47
C VAL A 33 -19.87 -0.38 0.45
N GLU A 34 -20.60 -1.42 0.06
CA GLU A 34 -20.00 -2.74 -0.11
C GLU A 34 -18.91 -2.69 -1.20
N GLY A 35 -17.71 -3.17 -0.88
CA GLY A 35 -16.59 -3.19 -1.82
C GLY A 35 -15.86 -1.85 -2.02
N ILE A 36 -15.91 -0.90 -1.07
CA ILE A 36 -15.13 0.37 -1.12
C ILE A 36 -13.64 0.15 -1.43
N THR A 37 -13.07 -0.97 -1.00
CA THR A 37 -11.65 -1.27 -1.25
C THR A 37 -11.36 -1.63 -2.70
N THR A 38 -12.37 -1.99 -3.51
CA THR A 38 -12.30 -2.29 -4.97
C THR A 38 -11.08 -3.14 -5.35
N GLY A 39 -10.72 -4.13 -4.53
CA GLY A 39 -9.57 -5.01 -4.77
C GLY A 39 -8.19 -4.36 -4.64
N ARG A 40 -8.08 -3.11 -4.17
CA ARG A 40 -6.83 -2.32 -4.11
C ARG A 40 -5.83 -2.80 -3.07
N GLY A 41 -6.14 -3.89 -2.34
CA GLY A 41 -5.26 -4.52 -1.37
C GLY A 41 -3.93 -5.01 -1.97
N PHE A 42 -3.87 -5.34 -3.27
CA PHE A 42 -2.63 -5.74 -3.94
C PHE A 42 -1.56 -4.63 -3.92
N ILE A 43 -1.97 -3.36 -3.83
CA ILE A 43 -1.05 -2.21 -3.76
C ILE A 43 -0.22 -2.28 -2.48
N ALA A 44 -0.78 -2.77 -1.37
CA ALA A 44 -0.03 -2.94 -0.13
C ALA A 44 1.11 -3.96 -0.29
N LEU A 45 0.86 -5.07 -1.01
CA LEU A 45 1.90 -6.05 -1.32
C LEU A 45 2.98 -5.43 -2.21
N ALA A 46 2.57 -4.67 -3.23
CA ALA A 46 3.49 -3.95 -4.10
C ALA A 46 4.42 -3.03 -3.29
N VAL A 47 3.87 -2.19 -2.42
CA VAL A 47 4.63 -1.27 -1.54
C VAL A 47 5.66 -2.00 -0.67
N VAL A 48 5.32 -3.17 -0.12
CA VAL A 48 6.25 -3.96 0.73
C VAL A 48 7.40 -4.54 -0.11
N VAL A 49 7.08 -5.01 -1.32
CA VAL A 49 8.08 -5.51 -2.27
C VAL A 49 9.02 -4.37 -2.71
N PHE A 50 8.47 -3.18 -3.02
CA PHE A 50 9.24 -1.98 -3.34
C PHE A 50 10.12 -1.53 -2.18
N GLY A 51 9.59 -1.61 -0.97
CA GLY A 51 10.30 -1.27 0.25
C GLY A 51 11.40 -2.24 0.64
N ARG A 52 11.62 -3.33 -0.12
CA ARG A 52 12.59 -4.39 0.18
C ARG A 52 12.45 -4.92 1.61
N TRP A 53 11.21 -5.07 2.08
CA TRP A 53 10.92 -5.50 3.45
C TRP A 53 11.52 -4.61 4.56
N SER A 54 11.92 -3.38 4.22
CA SER A 54 12.45 -2.41 5.16
C SER A 54 11.38 -1.34 5.48
N PRO A 55 11.24 -0.89 6.75
CA PRO A 55 10.26 0.14 7.10
C PRO A 55 10.47 1.46 6.35
N LYS A 56 11.73 1.88 6.17
CA LYS A 56 12.08 3.10 5.43
C LYS A 56 11.73 2.97 3.94
N GLY A 57 12.00 1.82 3.33
CA GLY A 57 11.65 1.59 1.94
C GLY A 57 10.13 1.53 1.74
N ALA A 58 9.39 0.90 2.67
CA ALA A 58 7.94 0.82 2.60
C ALA A 58 7.29 2.21 2.71
N PHE A 59 7.85 3.10 3.54
CA PHE A 59 7.42 4.49 3.64
C PHE A 59 7.60 5.29 2.34
N TRP A 60 8.78 5.23 1.72
CA TRP A 60 9.00 5.92 0.44
C TRP A 60 8.14 5.35 -0.68
N SER A 61 7.95 4.03 -0.69
CA SER A 61 7.12 3.35 -1.68
C SER A 61 5.64 3.72 -1.52
N SER A 62 5.12 3.75 -0.29
CA SER A 62 3.72 4.15 -0.04
C SER A 62 3.48 5.61 -0.43
N LEU A 63 4.45 6.49 -0.17
CA LEU A 63 4.37 7.91 -0.56
C LEU A 63 4.33 8.06 -2.08
N LEU A 64 5.16 7.31 -2.82
CA LEU A 64 5.13 7.31 -4.28
C LEU A 64 3.77 6.83 -4.80
N PHE A 65 3.27 5.69 -4.31
CA PHE A 65 1.96 5.17 -4.70
C PHE A 65 0.82 6.15 -4.38
N GLY A 66 0.88 6.83 -3.23
CA GLY A 66 -0.07 7.86 -2.84
C GLY A 66 -0.03 9.08 -3.76
N LEU A 67 1.17 9.52 -4.19
CA LEU A 67 1.34 10.62 -5.14
C LEU A 67 0.70 10.28 -6.49
N PHE A 68 0.97 9.09 -7.03
CA PHE A 68 0.34 8.66 -8.28
C PHE A 68 -1.18 8.48 -8.15
N TYR A 69 -1.66 8.05 -6.98
CA TYR A 69 -3.10 7.99 -6.72
C TYR A 69 -3.73 9.39 -6.71
N ALA A 70 -3.12 10.37 -6.04
CA ALA A 70 -3.60 11.74 -6.06
C ALA A 70 -3.53 12.36 -7.47
N LEU A 71 -2.47 12.05 -8.23
CA LEU A 71 -2.31 12.50 -9.61
C LEU A 71 -3.41 11.91 -10.52
N GLN A 72 -3.76 10.63 -10.35
CA GLN A 72 -4.89 10.01 -11.05
C GLN A 72 -6.20 10.74 -10.75
N LEU A 73 -6.49 11.03 -9.48
CA LEU A 73 -7.70 11.76 -9.09
C LEU A 73 -7.72 13.19 -9.68
N ARG A 74 -6.58 13.87 -9.69
CA ARG A 74 -6.46 15.23 -10.24
C ARG A 74 -6.60 15.25 -11.76
N LEU A 75 -6.01 14.28 -12.45
CA LEU A 75 -6.17 14.09 -13.90
C LEU A 75 -7.62 13.79 -14.26
N GLN A 76 -8.32 12.97 -13.47
CA GLN A 76 -9.77 12.73 -13.64
C GLN A 76 -10.59 14.02 -13.47
N ALA A 77 -10.20 14.90 -12.54
CA ALA A 77 -10.90 16.15 -12.28
C ALA A 77 -10.63 17.26 -13.33
N ILE A 78 -9.48 17.24 -14.00
CA ILE A 78 -9.05 18.30 -14.95
C ILE A 78 -9.28 17.88 -16.41
N ALA A 79 -9.28 16.57 -16.73
CA ALA A 79 -9.37 16.10 -18.10
C ALA A 79 -10.80 16.21 -18.67
N ASN A 80 -11.11 17.38 -19.21
CA ASN A 80 -12.25 17.61 -20.10
C ASN A 80 -12.00 17.03 -21.53
N ILE A 81 -11.19 15.96 -21.64
CA ILE A 81 -10.69 15.42 -22.91
C ILE A 81 -10.68 13.89 -22.88
N THR A 82 -11.51 13.30 -23.74
CA THR A 82 -11.44 12.03 -24.53
C THR A 82 -10.47 10.89 -24.12
N ILE A 83 -10.15 10.70 -22.84
CA ILE A 83 -9.41 9.51 -22.38
C ILE A 83 -10.38 8.62 -21.60
N PRO A 84 -10.64 7.38 -22.05
CA PRO A 84 -11.53 6.45 -21.36
C PRO A 84 -11.07 6.23 -19.91
N TYR A 85 -12.02 6.31 -18.98
CA TYR A 85 -11.78 6.15 -17.54
C TYR A 85 -10.99 4.87 -17.19
N GLN A 86 -11.12 3.82 -18.00
CA GLN A 86 -10.40 2.56 -17.81
C GLN A 86 -8.87 2.72 -17.94
N PHE A 87 -8.39 3.61 -18.81
CA PHE A 87 -6.95 3.87 -18.96
C PHE A 87 -6.36 4.60 -17.75
N LEU A 88 -7.12 5.55 -17.20
CA LEU A 88 -6.73 6.25 -15.98
C LEU A 88 -6.78 5.30 -14.77
N GLN A 89 -7.76 4.40 -14.68
CA GLN A 89 -7.82 3.35 -13.68
C GLN A 89 -6.67 2.33 -13.78
N ALA A 90 -6.09 2.16 -14.97
CA ALA A 90 -4.95 1.28 -15.19
C ALA A 90 -3.60 1.87 -14.70
N LEU A 91 -3.50 3.19 -14.46
CA LEU A 91 -2.24 3.84 -14.03
C LEU A 91 -1.58 3.19 -12.81
N PRO A 92 -2.29 2.87 -11.71
CA PRO A 92 -1.72 2.14 -10.58
C PRO A 92 -1.12 0.79 -10.99
N TYR A 93 -1.76 0.06 -11.91
CA TYR A 93 -1.32 -1.25 -12.38
C TYR A 93 -0.11 -1.13 -13.32
N VAL A 94 -0.12 -0.17 -14.25
CA VAL A 94 1.03 0.13 -15.11
C VAL A 94 2.24 0.51 -14.25
N MET A 95 2.02 1.29 -13.19
CA MET A 95 3.08 1.59 -12.22
C MET A 95 3.58 0.33 -11.54
N THR A 96 2.72 -0.58 -11.05
CA THR A 96 3.18 -1.86 -10.47
C THR A 96 3.99 -2.69 -11.47
N LEU A 97 3.59 -2.71 -12.75
CA LEU A 97 4.31 -3.42 -13.81
C LEU A 97 5.70 -2.82 -14.07
N LEU A 98 5.77 -1.51 -14.28
CA LEU A 98 7.03 -0.78 -14.49
C LEU A 98 7.98 -1.00 -13.31
N THR A 99 7.44 -0.93 -12.11
CA THR A 99 8.26 -1.02 -10.90
C THR A 99 8.73 -2.45 -10.64
N LEU A 100 7.92 -3.48 -10.93
CA LEU A 100 8.37 -4.89 -10.94
C LEU A 100 9.51 -5.12 -11.95
N ILE A 101 9.45 -4.47 -13.13
CA ILE A 101 10.50 -4.55 -14.15
C ILE A 101 11.79 -3.87 -13.65
N LEU A 102 11.69 -2.68 -13.04
CA LEU A 102 12.82 -1.88 -12.55
C LEU A 102 13.58 -2.50 -11.37
N LEU A 103 12.90 -3.29 -10.52
CA LEU A 103 13.50 -3.85 -9.30
C LEU A 103 13.80 -5.35 -9.37
N ARG A 104 13.96 -5.87 -10.59
CA ARG A 104 14.28 -7.28 -10.86
C ARG A 104 15.46 -7.75 -9.99
N GLY A 105 15.19 -8.68 -9.07
CA GLY A 105 16.22 -9.51 -8.43
C GLY A 105 16.64 -9.21 -6.99
N ARG A 106 15.96 -8.34 -6.21
CA ARG A 106 16.42 -7.98 -4.83
C ARG A 106 15.41 -8.09 -3.69
N ALA A 107 14.21 -8.61 -3.92
CA ALA A 107 13.20 -8.82 -2.88
C ALA A 107 13.33 -10.21 -2.24
N ILE A 108 14.38 -10.43 -1.44
CA ILE A 108 14.49 -11.64 -0.61
C ILE A 108 13.45 -11.51 0.50
N SER A 109 12.42 -12.37 0.48
CA SER A 109 11.42 -12.42 1.53
C SER A 109 12.05 -12.82 2.88
N PRO A 110 11.69 -12.16 4.00
CA PRO A 110 12.19 -12.53 5.32
C PRO A 110 11.90 -14.00 5.62
N LYS A 111 12.95 -14.74 6.01
CA LYS A 111 12.91 -16.19 6.26
C LYS A 111 11.96 -16.62 7.39
N ALA A 112 11.55 -15.68 8.24
CA ALA A 112 10.67 -15.92 9.39
C ALA A 112 9.22 -15.45 9.17
N LEU A 113 8.82 -15.13 7.93
CA LEU A 113 7.43 -14.80 7.64
C LEU A 113 6.52 -16.00 7.93
N GLY A 114 5.50 -15.78 8.75
CA GLY A 114 4.51 -16.82 9.10
C GLY A 114 4.98 -17.84 10.14
N VAL A 115 6.23 -17.79 10.62
CA VAL A 115 6.71 -18.69 11.67
C VAL A 115 6.26 -18.13 13.03
N PRO A 116 5.42 -18.86 13.81
CA PRO A 116 5.02 -18.43 15.14
C PRO A 116 6.23 -18.34 16.07
N TYR A 117 6.34 -17.24 16.80
CA TYR A 117 7.43 -17.07 17.77
C TYR A 117 7.23 -18.02 18.96
N GLN A 118 8.10 -19.01 19.09
CA GLN A 118 8.20 -19.84 20.28
C GLN A 118 9.22 -19.19 21.23
N LYS A 119 8.78 -18.83 22.43
CA LYS A 119 9.70 -18.40 23.51
C LYS A 119 10.32 -19.68 24.05
N SER A 120 11.59 -19.95 23.76
CA SER A 120 12.32 -21.03 24.44
C SER A 120 12.19 -20.79 25.96
N ALA A 121 11.62 -21.78 26.64
CA ALA A 121 11.42 -21.78 28.08
C ALA A 121 12.75 -21.79 28.82
#